data_AF-A0A8J7YPW4-F1
#
_entry.id   AF-A0A8J7YPW4-F1
#
_cell.length_a   1.000
_cell.length_b   1.000
_cell.length_c   1.000
_cell.angle_alpha   90.00
_cell.angle_beta   90.00
_cell.angle_gamma   90.00
#
_symmetry.space_group_name_H-M   'P 1'
#
loop_
_entity.id
_entity.type
_entity.pdbx_description
1 polymer ?
#
loop_
_entity_poly.entity_id
_entity_poly.type
_entity_poly.pdbx_seq_one_letter_code
_entity_poly.pdbx_strand_id
1 'polypeptide(L)'
;MEKGSNTAEIQYTVDARDHRLNNLRVEMLFRPPRGSVELCMPVWTPGAYRVEDFAKHIVEIDAFNSAGRRIALEKIDKSSWVLNADGRDITVKYRVHAHTIT
;
A
#
# COMPACT_ATOMS: atom_id res chain seq x y z
N MET A 1 -22.76 -13.38 -0.36
CA MET A 1 -22.34 -12.45 0.70
C MET A 1 -21.51 -11.37 0.03
N GLU A 2 -22.19 -10.34 -0.47
CA GLU A 2 -21.56 -9.22 -1.18
C GLU A 2 -20.76 -8.39 -0.16
N LYS A 3 -19.44 -8.36 -0.30
CA LYS A 3 -18.63 -7.31 0.32
C LYS A 3 -19.02 -6.02 -0.41
N GLY A 4 -19.73 -5.13 0.27
CA GLY A 4 -20.04 -3.79 -0.25
C GLY A 4 -18.72 -3.08 -0.58
N SER A 5 -18.37 -3.06 -1.86
CA SER A 5 -17.27 -2.27 -2.38
C SER A 5 -17.66 -0.80 -2.22
N ASN A 6 -17.30 -0.21 -1.08
CA ASN A 6 -17.19 1.23 -0.95
C ASN A 6 -16.00 1.62 -1.84
N THR A 7 -16.27 1.94 -3.11
CA THR A 7 -15.26 2.35 -4.07
C THR A 7 -14.73 3.72 -3.68
N ALA A 8 -13.87 3.77 -2.66
CA ALA A 8 -13.01 4.90 -2.44
C ALA A 8 -12.14 5.02 -3.70
N GLU A 9 -12.11 6.20 -4.32
CA GLU A 9 -11.20 6.46 -5.41
C GLU A 9 -9.78 6.40 -4.85
N ILE A 10 -8.97 5.48 -5.37
CA ILE A 10 -7.57 5.31 -4.98
C ILE A 10 -6.70 5.65 -6.19
N GLN A 11 -5.82 6.63 -6.00
CA GLN A 11 -4.88 7.07 -7.01
C GLN A 11 -3.50 6.52 -6.69
N TYR A 12 -2.85 5.89 -7.67
CA TYR A 12 -1.50 5.36 -7.55
C TYR A 12 -0.57 6.11 -8.48
N THR A 13 0.53 6.62 -7.93
CA THR A 13 1.65 7.18 -8.71
C THR A 13 2.85 6.28 -8.52
N VAL A 14 3.41 5.79 -9.61
CA VAL A 14 4.61 4.93 -9.61
C VAL A 14 5.77 5.73 -10.18
N ASP A 15 6.84 5.85 -9.40
CA ASP A 15 8.08 6.49 -9.80
C ASP A 15 9.20 5.43 -9.91
N ALA A 16 9.67 5.26 -11.15
CA ALA A 16 10.71 4.31 -11.53
C ALA A 16 12.06 4.98 -11.87
N ARG A 17 12.27 6.23 -11.43
CA ARG A 17 13.49 7.00 -11.76
C ARG A 17 14.79 6.37 -11.24
N ASP A 18 14.72 5.56 -10.19
CA ASP A 18 15.89 4.85 -9.64
C ASP A 18 16.03 3.44 -10.25
N HIS A 19 16.22 3.39 -11.57
CA HIS A 19 16.37 2.12 -12.29
C HIS A 19 17.64 1.37 -11.88
N ARG A 20 18.65 2.07 -11.35
CA ARG A 20 19.97 1.48 -11.03
C ARG A 20 19.91 0.58 -9.81
N LEU A 21 18.99 0.84 -8.89
CA LEU A 21 18.81 0.08 -7.66
C LEU A 21 17.58 -0.84 -7.70
N ASN A 22 16.93 -0.98 -8.86
CA ASN A 22 15.67 -1.74 -9.01
C ASN A 22 14.62 -1.37 -7.96
N ASN A 23 14.58 -0.10 -7.54
CA ASN A 23 13.67 0.36 -6.51
C ASN A 23 12.56 1.18 -7.15
N LEU A 24 11.31 0.76 -6.92
CA LEU A 24 10.13 1.50 -7.30
C LEU A 24 9.60 2.24 -6.08
N ARG A 25 9.38 3.55 -6.22
CA ARG A 25 8.62 4.32 -5.23
C ARG A 25 7.18 4.38 -5.67
N VAL A 26 6.27 3.94 -4.81
CA VAL A 26 4.84 4.02 -5.05
C VAL A 26 4.22 4.95 -4.04
N GLU A 27 3.41 5.88 -4.53
CA GLU A 27 2.56 6.74 -3.72
C GLU A 27 1.09 6.39 -3.99
N MET A 28 0.37 6.07 -2.92
CA MET A 28 -1.05 5.74 -2.93
C MET A 28 -1.81 6.84 -2.19
N LEU A 29 -2.72 7.52 -2.88
CA LEU A 29 -3.58 8.56 -2.33
C LEU A 29 -5.03 8.08 -2.31
N PHE A 30 -5.68 8.20 -1.16
CA PHE A 30 -7.06 7.79 -0.99
C PHE A 30 -7.72 8.53 0.19
N ARG A 31 -9.05 8.57 0.19
CA ARG A 31 -9.87 9.10 1.28
C ARG A 31 -10.64 7.98 1.97
N PRO A 32 -10.16 7.44 3.10
CA PRO A 32 -10.92 6.46 3.87
C PRO A 32 -12.02 7.10 4.73
N PRO A 33 -13.02 6.31 5.17
CA PRO A 33 -13.90 6.71 6.27
C PRO A 33 -13.11 6.87 7.58
N ARG A 34 -13.72 7.55 8.56
CA ARG A 34 -13.16 7.64 9.92
C ARG A 34 -13.10 6.27 10.57
N GLY A 35 -12.00 5.99 11.28
CA GLY A 35 -11.81 4.78 12.06
C GLY A 35 -10.57 3.98 11.65
N SER A 36 -10.57 2.69 12.00
CA SER A 36 -9.49 1.77 11.64
C SER A 36 -9.57 1.41 10.17
N VAL A 37 -8.45 1.54 9.47
CA VAL A 37 -8.30 1.21 8.05
C VAL A 37 -7.21 0.16 7.91
N GLU A 38 -7.56 -0.93 7.24
CA GLU A 38 -6.62 -1.99 6.89
C GLU A 38 -6.13 -1.80 5.45
N LEU A 39 -4.81 -1.83 5.29
CA LEU A 39 -4.11 -1.83 4.02
C LEU A 39 -3.53 -3.22 3.79
N CYS A 40 -3.88 -3.85 2.68
CA CYS A 40 -3.38 -5.17 2.33
C CYS A 40 -2.62 -5.13 1.00
N MET A 41 -1.45 -5.74 0.96
CA MET A 41 -0.77 -6.10 -0.28
C MET A 41 -1.31 -7.46 -0.76
N PRO A 42 -1.77 -7.60 -2.02
CA PRO A 42 -2.16 -8.89 -2.56
C PRO A 42 -1.04 -9.92 -2.42
N VAL A 43 -1.40 -11.20 -2.24
CA VAL A 43 -0.44 -12.32 -2.13
C VAL A 43 -0.53 -13.28 -3.33
N TRP A 44 -1.17 -12.86 -4.42
CA TRP A 44 -1.31 -13.63 -5.65
C TRP A 44 -1.59 -12.70 -6.82
N THR A 45 -1.28 -13.16 -8.03
CA THR A 45 -1.61 -12.48 -9.29
C THR A 45 -2.57 -13.37 -10.08
N PRO A 46 -3.66 -12.86 -10.66
CA PRO A 46 -4.55 -13.66 -11.49
C PRO A 46 -3.80 -14.41 -12.59
N GLY A 47 -4.05 -15.73 -12.69
CA GLY A 47 -3.35 -16.62 -13.62
C GLY A 47 -2.15 -17.36 -13.03
N ALA A 48 -1.54 -16.86 -11.95
CA ALA A 48 -0.54 -17.58 -11.18
C ALA A 48 -1.23 -18.27 -9.99
N TYR A 49 -1.46 -19.59 -10.08
CA TYR A 49 -2.02 -20.39 -8.98
C TYR A 49 -0.98 -20.67 -7.89
N ARG A 50 -0.27 -19.63 -7.44
CA ARG A 50 0.76 -19.70 -6.41
C ARG A 50 0.61 -18.51 -5.48
N VAL A 51 0.73 -18.77 -4.18
CA VAL A 51 0.85 -17.73 -3.16
C VAL A 51 2.25 -17.13 -3.25
N GLU A 52 2.31 -15.83 -3.46
CA GLU A 52 3.54 -15.04 -3.51
C GLU A 52 3.56 -14.05 -2.34
N ASP A 53 4.72 -13.93 -1.70
CA ASP A 53 4.93 -12.97 -0.62
C ASP A 53 5.46 -11.66 -1.21
N PHE A 54 4.60 -10.89 -1.89
CA PHE A 54 4.98 -9.61 -2.48
C PHE A 54 5.38 -8.58 -1.43
N ALA A 55 4.81 -8.67 -0.23
CA ALA A 55 5.11 -7.78 0.89
C ALA A 55 6.57 -7.88 1.36
N LYS A 56 7.25 -9.02 1.16
CA LYS A 56 8.69 -9.16 1.45
C LYS A 56 9.58 -8.20 0.67
N HIS A 57 9.09 -7.69 -0.47
CA HIS A 57 9.81 -6.75 -1.32
C HIS A 57 9.61 -5.29 -0.90
N ILE A 58 8.74 -5.01 0.07
CA ILE A 58 8.56 -3.67 0.62
C ILE A 58 9.71 -3.39 1.59
N VAL A 59 10.56 -2.43 1.21
CA VAL A 59 11.73 -2.02 2.00
C VAL A 59 11.34 -0.99 3.05
N GLU A 60 10.44 -0.07 2.68
CA GLU A 60 9.95 1.01 3.53
C GLU A 60 8.48 1.27 3.21
N ILE A 61 7.67 1.55 4.23
CA ILE A 61 6.28 1.96 4.09
C ILE A 61 5.93 2.99 5.16
N ASP A 62 5.35 4.10 4.72
CA ASP A 62 4.98 5.24 5.56
C ASP A 62 3.63 5.79 5.15
N ALA A 63 2.84 6.23 6.12
CA ALA A 63 1.56 6.90 5.90
C ALA A 63 1.63 8.35 6.37
N PHE A 64 0.99 9.25 5.63
CA PHE A 64 0.93 10.68 5.92
C PHE A 64 -0.50 11.19 5.77
N ASN A 65 -0.91 12.11 6.65
CA ASN A 65 -2.19 12.80 6.48
C ASN A 65 -2.08 13.94 5.45
N SER A 66 -3.22 14.53 5.11
CA SER A 66 -3.32 15.73 4.25
C SER A 66 -2.44 16.93 4.66
N ALA A 67 -1.99 17.01 5.92
CA ALA A 67 -1.08 18.05 6.41
C ALA A 67 0.41 17.64 6.35
N GLY A 68 0.75 16.49 5.77
CA GLY A 68 2.11 15.96 5.70
C GLY A 68 2.64 15.36 7.01
N ARG A 69 1.79 15.18 8.02
CA ARG A 69 2.17 14.55 9.30
C ARG A 69 2.11 13.04 9.17
N ARG A 70 3.16 12.36 9.64
CA ARG A 70 3.23 10.90 9.67
C ARG A 70 2.11 10.32 10.54
N ILE A 71 1.40 9.33 10.00
CA ILE A 71 0.39 8.52 10.67
C ILE A 71 1.07 7.21 11.08
N ALA A 72 0.79 6.73 12.30
CA ALA A 72 1.28 5.43 12.74
C ALA A 72 0.68 4.33 11.87
N LEU A 73 1.54 3.45 11.38
CA LEU A 73 1.17 2.29 10.58
C LEU A 73 1.66 1.04 11.31
N GLU A 74 0.73 0.21 11.77
CA GLU A 74 1.02 -1.00 12.51
C GLU A 74 0.94 -2.21 11.59
N LYS A 75 2.00 -3.02 11.52
CA LYS A 75 1.99 -4.25 10.73
C LYS A 75 1.28 -5.35 11.52
N ILE A 76 0.15 -5.84 11.01
CA ILE A 76 -0.70 -6.84 11.70
C ILE A 76 -0.44 -8.27 11.22
N ASP A 77 0.03 -8.43 9.98
CA ASP A 77 0.47 -9.73 9.43
C ASP A 77 1.60 -9.51 8.40
N LYS A 78 1.95 -10.54 7.61
CA LYS A 78 3.05 -10.46 6.62
C LYS A 78 2.85 -9.38 5.56
N SER A 79 1.60 -9.14 5.15
CA SER A 79 1.18 -8.34 4.00
C SER A 79 0.14 -7.26 4.33
N SER A 80 -0.24 -7.12 5.61
CA SER A 80 -1.29 -6.20 6.02
C SER A 80 -0.83 -5.24 7.13
N TRP A 81 -1.31 -4.00 7.02
CA TRP A 81 -1.05 -2.93 7.95
C TRP A 81 -2.35 -2.24 8.36
N VAL A 82 -2.39 -1.70 9.58
CA VAL A 82 -3.52 -0.93 10.10
C VAL A 82 -3.07 0.49 10.42
N LEU A 83 -3.92 1.46 10.08
CA LEU A 83 -3.81 2.84 10.49
C LEU A 83 -5.14 3.37 10.99
N ASN A 84 -5.10 4.44 11.79
CA ASN A 84 -6.30 5.16 12.21
C ASN A 84 -6.50 6.40 11.33
N ALA A 85 -7.65 6.48 10.68
CA ALA A 85 -8.03 7.57 9.79
C ALA A 85 -9.04 8.54 10.42
N ASP A 86 -8.91 9.82 10.05
CA ASP A 86 -9.77 10.91 10.50
C ASP A 86 -10.80 11.35 9.44
N GLY A 87 -10.94 10.57 8.36
CA GLY A 87 -11.84 10.86 7.24
C GLY A 87 -11.28 11.83 6.19
N ARG A 88 -9.99 12.17 6.28
CA ARG A 88 -9.28 13.02 5.30
C ARG A 88 -8.39 12.18 4.39
N ASP A 89 -7.82 12.85 3.39
CA ASP A 89 -6.89 12.22 2.46
C ASP A 89 -5.65 11.73 3.19
N ILE A 90 -5.26 10.50 2.86
CA ILE A 90 -4.06 9.84 3.35
C ILE A 90 -3.19 9.49 2.15
N THR A 91 -1.90 9.81 2.27
CA THR A 91 -0.87 9.37 1.32
C THR A 91 -0.05 8.28 1.95
N VAL A 92 -0.06 7.09 1.35
CA VAL A 92 0.83 5.99 1.72
C VAL A 92 1.96 5.94 0.70
N LYS A 93 3.20 6.02 1.18
CA LYS A 93 4.40 5.93 0.37
C LYS A 93 5.12 4.66 0.73
N TYR A 94 5.44 3.84 -0.27
CA TYR A 94 6.22 2.64 -0.04
C TYR A 94 7.26 2.43 -1.14
N ARG A 95 8.34 1.74 -0.78
CA ARG A 95 9.43 1.38 -1.68
C ARG A 95 9.42 -0.12 -1.91
N VAL A 96 9.35 -0.54 -3.17
CA VAL A 96 9.40 -1.95 -3.57
C VAL A 96 10.71 -2.23 -4.28
N HIS A 97 11.39 -3.30 -3.87
CA HIS A 97 12.55 -3.81 -4.59
C HIS A 97 12.09 -4.76 -5.71
N ALA A 98 12.17 -4.29 -6.95
CA ALA A 98 11.70 -4.96 -8.16
C ALA A 98 12.80 -5.80 -8.82
N HIS A 99 13.27 -6.85 -8.12
CA HIS A 99 14.31 -7.77 -8.64
C HIS A 99 13.74 -9.06 -9.27
N THR A 100 12.42 -9.21 -9.36
CA THR A 100 11.79 -10.42 -9.90
C THR A 100 10.87 -10.07 -11.06
N ILE A 101 11.22 -10.57 -12.24
CA ILE A 101 10.34 -10.67 -13.40
C ILE A 101 9.74 -12.08 -13.29
N THR A 102 8.46 -12.19 -12.94
CA THR A 102 7.73 -13.47 -12.96
C THR A 102 6.92 -13.55 -14.25
#